data_AF-A0A6B3M5C1-F1
#
_entry.id   AF-A0A6B3M5C1-F1
#
_cell.length_a   1.000
_cell.length_b   1.000
_cell.length_c   1.000
_cell.angle_alpha   90.00
_cell.angle_beta   90.00
_cell.angle_gamma   90.00
#
_symmetry.space_group_name_H-M   'P 1'
#
loop_
_entity.id
_entity.type
_entity.pdbx_description
1 polymer ?
#
loop_
_entity_poly.entity_id
_entity_poly.type
_entity_poly.pdbx_seq_one_letter_code
_entity_poly.pdbx_strand_id
1 'polypeptide(L)'
;MIKSVSIDEFLQRVSSQSESNIWSALVVTPSDFDEVIEHLREIISIFVECEVIDISGKDGVSNLIEKVQEASEDYLILWDFESWNRENWPEFDYARSWLDKHKRGGVLVLSPKSAGAMFNYAPNIASWLGSRVYDVNKNSELLTEEEQETRLSALREWFGLSDSEVIELGEARKLPLDPEYGEWLVLLDREDLIERSK
;
A
#
# COMPACT_ATOMS: atom_id res chain seq x y z
N MET A 1 -4.50 -10.12 12.74
CA MET A 1 -3.11 -9.62 12.82
C MET A 1 -2.90 -8.77 11.59
N ILE A 2 -2.78 -7.46 11.76
CA ILE A 2 -2.55 -6.53 10.65
C ILE A 2 -1.11 -6.76 10.17
N LYS A 3 -0.90 -6.90 8.86
CA LYS A 3 0.44 -7.10 8.29
C LYS A 3 0.97 -5.77 7.77
N SER A 4 2.19 -5.40 8.15
CA SER A 4 2.89 -4.28 7.50
C SER A 4 3.19 -4.66 6.05
N VAL A 5 2.99 -3.72 5.13
CA VAL A 5 3.26 -3.91 3.69
C VAL A 5 3.65 -2.57 3.07
N SER A 6 4.55 -2.58 2.08
CA SER A 6 4.72 -1.42 1.19
C SER A 6 3.54 -1.31 0.21
N ILE A 7 3.38 -0.16 -0.43
CA ILE A 7 2.30 0.02 -1.41
C ILE A 7 2.53 -0.93 -2.61
N ASP A 8 3.77 -1.07 -3.07
CA ASP A 8 4.14 -1.98 -4.17
C ASP A 8 3.87 -3.45 -3.84
N GLU A 9 4.23 -3.89 -2.63
CA GLU A 9 3.98 -5.27 -2.21
C GLU A 9 2.47 -5.54 -2.09
N PHE A 10 1.70 -4.55 -1.65
CA PHE A 10 0.23 -4.63 -1.67
C PHE A 10 -0.30 -4.78 -3.10
N LEU A 11 0.19 -3.97 -4.04
CA LEU A 11 -0.25 -3.96 -5.43
C LEU A 11 0.14 -5.24 -6.19
N GLN A 12 1.30 -5.81 -5.90
CA GLN A 12 1.67 -7.15 -6.40
C GLN A 12 0.69 -8.22 -5.93
N ARG A 13 0.21 -8.14 -4.69
CA ARG A 13 -0.79 -9.08 -4.16
C ARG A 13 -2.15 -8.89 -4.83
N VAL A 14 -2.59 -7.65 -5.04
CA VAL A 14 -3.87 -7.35 -5.73
C VAL A 14 -3.84 -7.82 -7.18
N SER A 15 -2.76 -7.56 -7.92
CA SER A 15 -2.62 -7.98 -9.33
C SER A 15 -2.56 -9.51 -9.50
N SER A 16 -1.98 -10.24 -8.55
CA SER A 16 -1.97 -11.71 -8.56
C SER A 16 -3.35 -12.37 -8.40
N GLN A 17 -4.38 -11.56 -8.16
CA GLN A 17 -5.71 -11.97 -7.70
C GLN A 17 -6.85 -11.50 -8.63
N SER A 18 -6.52 -11.10 -9.86
CA SER A 18 -7.34 -10.34 -10.81
C SER A 18 -8.69 -10.95 -11.25
N GLU A 19 -8.95 -12.24 -11.02
CA GLU A 19 -10.17 -12.93 -11.50
C GLU A 19 -11.27 -13.13 -10.43
N SER A 20 -11.11 -12.61 -9.21
CA SER A 20 -12.11 -12.80 -8.15
C SER A 20 -12.40 -11.51 -7.39
N ASN A 21 -13.66 -11.33 -6.96
CA ASN A 21 -14.11 -10.16 -6.21
C ASN A 21 -13.38 -10.06 -4.86
N ILE A 22 -12.20 -9.43 -4.89
CA ILE A 22 -11.30 -9.38 -3.74
C ILE A 22 -11.27 -7.98 -3.17
N TRP A 23 -11.67 -7.92 -1.91
CA TRP A 23 -11.61 -6.74 -1.09
C TRP A 23 -10.48 -6.83 -0.07
N SER A 24 -9.76 -5.74 0.05
CA SER A 24 -8.70 -5.56 1.04
C SER A 24 -8.89 -4.24 1.79
N ALA A 25 -8.21 -4.09 2.92
CA ALA A 25 -8.11 -2.81 3.62
C ALA A 25 -6.65 -2.43 3.81
N LEU A 26 -6.36 -1.16 3.57
CA LEU A 26 -5.10 -0.49 3.85
C LEU A 26 -5.32 0.51 4.98
N VAL A 27 -4.55 0.35 6.05
CA VAL A 27 -4.47 1.30 7.14
C VAL A 27 -3.34 2.28 6.81
N VAL A 28 -3.66 3.55 6.70
CA VAL A 28 -2.76 4.61 6.22
C VAL A 28 -2.86 5.80 7.17
N THR A 29 -1.78 6.53 7.40
CA THR A 29 -1.86 7.79 8.15
C THR A 29 -2.69 8.82 7.37
N PRO A 30 -3.63 9.57 7.98
CA PRO A 30 -4.47 10.52 7.26
C PRO A 30 -3.73 11.56 6.42
N SER A 31 -2.51 11.93 6.79
CA SER A 31 -1.65 12.85 6.02
C SER A 31 -1.21 12.29 4.67
N ASP A 32 -1.25 10.98 4.50
CA ASP A 32 -0.75 10.27 3.31
C ASP A 32 -1.90 9.79 2.40
N PHE A 33 -3.16 10.07 2.74
CA PHE A 33 -4.31 9.57 1.98
C PHE A 33 -4.27 9.97 0.50
N ASP A 34 -4.10 11.25 0.20
CA ASP A 34 -4.16 11.73 -1.18
C ASP A 34 -3.10 11.06 -2.05
N GLU A 35 -1.86 10.97 -1.56
CA GLU A 35 -0.75 10.32 -2.24
C GLU A 35 -1.00 8.81 -2.44
N VAL A 36 -1.45 8.12 -1.39
CA VAL A 36 -1.74 6.68 -1.48
C VAL A 36 -2.89 6.41 -2.45
N ILE A 37 -3.95 7.22 -2.44
CA ILE A 37 -5.10 7.04 -3.33
C ILE A 37 -4.71 7.29 -4.77
N GLU A 38 -3.95 8.35 -5.05
CA GLU A 38 -3.42 8.64 -6.39
C GLU A 38 -2.58 7.46 -6.89
N HIS A 39 -1.63 7.00 -6.07
CA HIS A 39 -0.75 5.89 -6.41
C HIS A 39 -1.51 4.58 -6.65
N LEU A 40 -2.49 4.24 -5.80
CA LEU A 40 -3.35 3.07 -5.98
C LEU A 40 -4.18 3.16 -7.26
N ARG A 41 -4.76 4.34 -7.56
CA ARG A 41 -5.58 4.54 -8.75
C ARG A 41 -4.75 4.31 -10.02
N GLU A 42 -3.55 4.89 -10.09
CA GLU A 42 -2.65 4.73 -11.22
C GLU A 42 -2.24 3.27 -11.40
N ILE A 43 -1.70 2.64 -10.35
CA ILE A 43 -1.13 1.31 -10.50
C ILE A 43 -2.20 0.24 -10.74
N ILE A 44 -3.33 0.28 -10.03
CA ILE A 44 -4.40 -0.71 -10.24
C ILE A 44 -4.93 -0.62 -11.68
N SER A 45 -5.10 0.59 -12.20
CA SER A 45 -5.55 0.77 -13.59
C SER A 45 -4.59 0.15 -14.60
N ILE A 46 -3.27 0.22 -14.35
CA ILE A 46 -2.22 -0.34 -15.20
C ILE A 46 -2.14 -1.86 -15.07
N PHE A 47 -2.08 -2.38 -13.85
CA PHE A 47 -1.79 -3.81 -13.59
C PHE A 47 -3.01 -4.70 -13.79
N VAL A 48 -4.20 -4.20 -13.52
CA VAL A 48 -5.45 -4.98 -13.61
C VAL A 48 -6.20 -4.71 -14.92
N GLU A 49 -5.68 -3.77 -15.74
CA GLU A 49 -6.29 -3.30 -16.99
C GLU A 49 -7.80 -3.04 -16.81
N CYS A 50 -8.14 -2.27 -15.79
CA CYS A 50 -9.53 -2.02 -15.41
C CYS A 50 -9.79 -0.55 -15.05
N GLU A 51 -11.05 -0.14 -15.12
CA GLU A 51 -11.47 1.18 -14.67
C GLU A 51 -11.54 1.20 -13.14
N VAL A 52 -10.94 2.24 -12.56
CA VAL A 52 -10.84 2.44 -11.12
C VAL A 52 -11.52 3.76 -10.76
N ILE A 53 -12.40 3.72 -9.77
CA ILE A 53 -12.99 4.92 -9.17
C ILE A 53 -12.70 4.94 -7.68
N ASP A 54 -12.39 6.12 -7.15
CA ASP A 54 -12.36 6.37 -5.73
C ASP A 54 -13.63 7.08 -5.26
N ILE A 55 -14.15 6.65 -4.12
CA ILE A 55 -15.39 7.15 -3.54
C ILE A 55 -15.12 7.52 -2.09
N SER A 56 -15.20 8.81 -1.79
CA SER A 56 -15.09 9.34 -0.43
C SER A 56 -16.35 9.04 0.38
N GLY A 57 -16.15 8.56 1.61
CA GLY A 57 -17.17 8.34 2.63
C GLY A 57 -17.50 9.58 3.44
N LYS A 58 -16.87 10.73 3.19
CA LYS A 58 -17.00 11.96 4.00
C LYS A 58 -18.44 12.42 4.22
N ASP A 59 -19.26 12.25 3.19
CA ASP A 59 -20.67 12.63 3.15
C ASP A 59 -21.60 11.62 3.87
N GLY A 60 -21.02 10.60 4.50
CA GLY A 60 -21.73 9.59 5.26
C GLY A 60 -22.00 8.30 4.47
N VAL A 61 -22.43 7.28 5.22
CA VAL A 61 -22.61 5.91 4.74
C VAL A 61 -23.67 5.77 3.64
N SER A 62 -24.81 6.46 3.74
CA SER A 62 -25.87 6.30 2.74
C SER A 62 -25.45 6.84 1.37
N ASN A 63 -24.76 7.99 1.33
CA ASN A 63 -24.19 8.55 0.10
C ASN A 63 -23.06 7.68 -0.46
N LEU A 64 -22.22 7.09 0.41
CA LEU A 64 -21.20 6.13 -0.02
C LEU A 64 -21.86 4.93 -0.72
N ILE A 65 -22.90 4.34 -0.12
CA ILE A 65 -23.61 3.18 -0.68
C ILE A 65 -24.27 3.51 -2.01
N GLU A 66 -24.91 4.68 -2.11
CA GLU A 66 -25.52 5.15 -3.37
C GLU A 66 -24.48 5.24 -4.48
N LYS A 67 -23.36 5.92 -4.24
CA LYS A 67 -22.25 6.01 -5.21
C LYS A 67 -21.66 4.65 -5.59
N VAL A 68 -21.53 3.73 -4.63
CA VAL A 68 -21.07 2.36 -4.90
C VAL A 68 -22.04 1.60 -5.81
N GLN A 69 -23.35 1.80 -5.66
CA GLN A 69 -24.36 1.16 -6.49
C GLN A 69 -24.43 1.75 -7.90
N GLU A 70 -24.15 3.05 -8.03
CA GLU A 70 -24.15 3.76 -9.31
C GLU A 70 -22.84 3.58 -10.09
N ALA A 71 -21.73 3.28 -9.40
CA ALA A 71 -20.43 3.07 -10.02
C ALA A 71 -20.51 1.98 -11.11
N SER A 72 -19.98 2.27 -12.29
CA SER A 72 -19.85 1.31 -13.40
C SER A 72 -18.47 0.65 -13.46
N GLU A 73 -17.49 1.25 -12.79
CA GLU A 73 -16.08 0.89 -12.79
C GLU A 73 -15.84 -0.48 -12.14
N ASP A 74 -14.82 -1.19 -12.61
CA ASP A 74 -14.54 -2.56 -12.21
C ASP A 74 -13.95 -2.66 -10.79
N TYR A 75 -13.21 -1.64 -10.35
CA TYR A 75 -12.50 -1.62 -9.08
C TYR A 75 -12.78 -0.35 -8.29
N LEU A 76 -13.03 -0.51 -6.98
CA LEU A 76 -13.43 0.60 -6.10
C LEU A 76 -12.36 0.90 -5.06
N ILE A 77 -12.02 2.18 -4.88
CA ILE A 77 -11.21 2.67 -3.75
C ILE A 77 -12.13 3.45 -2.82
N LEU A 78 -12.43 2.92 -1.63
CA LEU A 78 -13.29 3.62 -0.66
C LEU A 78 -12.43 4.26 0.42
N TRP A 79 -12.62 5.55 0.70
CA TRP A 79 -11.73 6.31 1.59
C TRP A 79 -12.47 7.41 2.36
N ASP A 80 -11.75 8.16 3.22
CA ASP A 80 -12.29 9.30 4.00
C ASP A 80 -13.46 8.97 4.94
N PHE A 81 -13.23 8.00 5.85
CA PHE A 81 -14.20 7.60 6.87
C PHE A 81 -14.09 8.42 8.16
N GLU A 82 -13.28 9.49 8.19
CA GLU A 82 -12.93 10.21 9.42
C GLU A 82 -14.11 10.97 10.05
N SER A 83 -15.09 11.34 9.22
CA SER A 83 -16.33 11.99 9.66
C SER A 83 -17.35 11.00 10.24
N TRP A 84 -17.12 9.69 10.10
CA TRP A 84 -18.09 8.68 10.52
C TRP A 84 -18.18 8.59 12.03
N ASN A 85 -19.41 8.52 12.50
CA ASN A 85 -19.74 8.22 13.88
C ASN A 85 -19.96 6.70 14.05
N ARG A 86 -20.22 6.29 15.30
CA ARG A 86 -20.46 4.89 15.65
C ARG A 86 -21.64 4.27 14.90
N GLU A 87 -22.67 5.04 14.57
CA GLU A 87 -23.90 4.55 13.92
C GLU A 87 -23.70 4.28 12.42
N ASN A 88 -22.73 4.95 11.78
CA ASN A 88 -22.41 4.71 10.37
C ASN A 88 -21.81 3.32 10.12
N TRP A 89 -20.99 2.82 11.06
CA TRP A 89 -20.29 1.53 10.89
C TRP A 89 -21.24 0.32 10.82
N PRO A 90 -22.26 0.17 11.69
CA PRO A 90 -23.27 -0.88 11.54
C PRO A 90 -24.04 -0.80 10.22
N GLU A 91 -24.41 0.40 9.76
CA GLU A 91 -25.10 0.56 8.48
C GLU A 91 -24.22 0.09 7.32
N PHE A 92 -22.93 0.45 7.35
CA PHE A 92 -21.95 -0.02 6.38
C PHE A 92 -21.76 -1.54 6.45
N ASP A 93 -21.74 -2.09 7.66
CA ASP A 93 -21.61 -3.53 7.91
C ASP A 93 -22.76 -4.33 7.27
N TYR A 94 -24.00 -3.83 7.39
CA TYR A 94 -25.17 -4.41 6.71
C TYR A 94 -25.10 -4.26 5.19
N ALA A 95 -24.43 -3.21 4.71
CA ALA A 95 -24.26 -2.92 3.30
C ALA A 95 -23.17 -3.74 2.61
N ARG A 96 -22.46 -4.65 3.31
CA ARG A 96 -21.39 -5.50 2.74
C ARG A 96 -21.77 -6.18 1.42
N SER A 97 -23.03 -6.63 1.29
CA SER A 97 -23.50 -7.29 0.07
C SER A 97 -23.53 -6.39 -1.17
N TRP A 98 -23.58 -5.06 -1.00
CA TRP A 98 -23.51 -4.11 -2.11
C TRP A 98 -22.11 -3.98 -2.69
N LEU A 99 -21.08 -4.18 -1.86
CA LEU A 99 -19.67 -4.21 -2.29
C LEU A 99 -19.36 -5.44 -3.16
N ASP A 100 -20.17 -6.49 -3.06
CA ASP A 100 -19.93 -7.79 -3.70
C ASP A 100 -20.54 -7.93 -5.11
N LYS A 101 -21.35 -6.95 -5.55
CA LYS A 101 -22.14 -7.09 -6.79
C LYS A 101 -21.36 -6.60 -8.01
N HIS A 102 -20.97 -7.53 -8.88
CA HIS A 102 -20.49 -7.28 -10.25
C HIS A 102 -19.20 -6.42 -10.35
N LYS A 103 -18.37 -6.42 -9.30
CA LYS A 103 -17.06 -5.76 -9.27
C LYS A 103 -15.93 -6.79 -9.25
N ARG A 104 -14.77 -6.41 -9.80
CA ARG A 104 -13.54 -7.21 -9.70
C ARG A 104 -12.93 -7.13 -8.31
N GLY A 105 -13.21 -6.07 -7.56
CA GLY A 105 -12.75 -5.95 -6.18
C GLY A 105 -12.76 -4.51 -5.68
N GLY A 106 -12.12 -4.30 -4.55
CA GLY A 106 -11.93 -2.96 -4.01
C GLY A 106 -10.95 -2.90 -2.86
N VAL A 107 -10.58 -1.68 -2.49
CA VAL A 107 -9.72 -1.42 -1.34
C VAL A 107 -10.37 -0.36 -0.44
N LEU A 108 -10.40 -0.66 0.86
CA LEU A 108 -10.75 0.33 1.88
C LEU A 108 -9.46 1.03 2.34
N VAL A 109 -9.37 2.33 2.17
CA VAL A 109 -8.28 3.15 2.72
C VAL A 109 -8.78 3.78 4.02
N LEU A 110 -8.21 3.31 5.14
CA LEU A 110 -8.66 3.62 6.50
C LEU A 110 -7.54 4.31 7.27
N SER A 111 -7.88 5.24 8.15
CA SER A 111 -6.93 5.63 9.20
C SER A 111 -6.83 4.56 10.28
N PRO A 112 -5.82 4.59 11.17
CA PRO A 112 -5.79 3.72 12.33
C PRO A 112 -7.05 3.84 13.20
N LYS A 113 -7.60 5.05 13.31
CA LYS A 113 -8.84 5.32 14.06
C LYS A 113 -10.04 4.68 13.37
N SER A 114 -10.19 4.87 12.07
CA SER A 114 -11.29 4.32 11.26
C SER A 114 -11.22 2.79 11.18
N ALA A 115 -10.03 2.22 11.05
CA ALA A 115 -9.81 0.78 11.15
C ALA A 115 -10.23 0.23 12.52
N GLY A 116 -9.83 0.90 13.61
CA GLY A 116 -10.27 0.55 14.96
C GLY A 116 -11.79 0.61 15.12
N ALA A 117 -12.45 1.62 14.55
CA ALA A 117 -13.91 1.72 14.57
C ALA A 117 -14.58 0.60 13.76
N MET A 118 -14.07 0.30 12.56
CA MET A 118 -14.53 -0.82 11.74
C MET A 118 -14.44 -2.16 12.47
N PHE A 119 -13.30 -2.47 13.09
CA PHE A 119 -13.13 -3.72 13.82
C PHE A 119 -14.07 -3.86 15.03
N ASN A 120 -14.45 -2.75 15.65
CA ASN A 120 -15.34 -2.75 16.82
C ASN A 120 -16.83 -2.71 16.48
N TYR A 121 -17.20 -2.09 15.36
CA TYR A 121 -18.59 -1.76 15.05
C TYR A 121 -19.09 -2.30 13.70
N ALA A 122 -18.22 -2.87 12.87
CA ALA A 122 -18.53 -3.52 11.60
C ALA A 122 -17.90 -4.93 11.50
N PRO A 123 -18.37 -5.89 12.33
CA PRO A 123 -17.76 -7.21 12.43
C PRO A 123 -17.93 -8.08 11.17
N ASN A 124 -19.01 -7.89 10.39
CA ASN A 124 -19.22 -8.66 9.15
C ASN A 124 -18.21 -8.23 8.08
N ILE A 125 -17.96 -6.92 7.93
CA ILE A 125 -16.92 -6.40 7.04
C ILE A 125 -15.54 -6.85 7.51
N ALA A 126 -15.23 -6.70 8.80
CA ALA A 126 -13.95 -7.14 9.34
C ALA A 126 -13.71 -8.65 9.08
N SER A 127 -14.73 -9.48 9.31
CA SER A 127 -14.64 -10.93 9.05
C SER A 127 -14.52 -11.24 7.56
N TRP A 128 -15.16 -10.46 6.69
CA TRP A 128 -15.13 -10.67 5.25
C TRP A 128 -13.77 -10.29 4.64
N LEU A 129 -13.16 -9.19 5.11
CA LEU A 129 -11.79 -8.84 4.77
C LEU A 129 -10.82 -9.92 5.26
N GLY A 130 -11.06 -10.46 6.45
CA GLY A 130 -10.29 -11.56 7.02
C GLY A 130 -8.83 -11.14 7.27
N SER A 131 -7.89 -11.84 6.63
CA SER A 131 -6.45 -11.55 6.73
C SER A 131 -5.96 -10.45 5.77
N ARG A 132 -6.85 -9.90 4.94
CA ARG A 132 -6.54 -8.88 3.91
C ARG A 132 -6.62 -7.46 4.47
N VAL A 133 -6.10 -7.28 5.68
CA VAL A 133 -5.96 -5.95 6.30
C VAL A 133 -4.48 -5.69 6.52
N TYR A 134 -4.01 -4.62 5.91
CA TYR A 134 -2.61 -4.27 5.83
C TYR A 134 -2.36 -2.89 6.43
N ASP A 135 -1.21 -2.71 7.07
CA ASP A 135 -0.73 -1.41 7.54
C ASP A 135 0.28 -0.89 6.51
N VAL A 136 -0.02 0.25 5.90
CA VAL A 136 0.88 0.93 4.99
C VAL A 136 1.79 1.80 5.84
N ASN A 137 2.92 1.21 6.21
CA ASN A 137 3.95 1.96 6.89
C ASN A 137 4.85 2.59 5.82
N LYS A 138 4.73 3.90 5.58
CA LYS A 138 5.67 4.64 4.71
C LYS A 138 7.12 4.46 5.18
N ASN A 139 7.34 4.22 6.48
CA ASN A 139 8.65 3.89 7.04
C ASN A 139 9.09 2.44 6.77
N SER A 140 8.36 1.66 5.96
CA SER A 140 8.86 0.38 5.45
C SER A 140 9.58 0.51 4.11
N GLU A 141 9.48 1.68 3.46
CA GLU A 141 10.24 2.03 2.25
C GLU A 141 11.57 2.72 2.58
N LEU A 142 11.68 3.33 3.77
CA LEU A 142 12.92 3.83 4.35
C LEU A 142 13.29 2.94 5.53
N LEU A 143 14.33 2.11 5.39
CA LEU A 143 14.92 1.42 6.55
C LEU A 143 15.14 2.46 7.66
N THR A 144 14.79 2.11 8.90
CA THR A 144 15.19 2.95 10.04
C THR A 144 16.71 3.09 10.06
N GLU A 145 17.28 4.17 10.62
CA GLU A 145 18.75 4.33 10.69
C GLU A 145 19.46 3.10 11.28
N GLU A 146 18.81 2.40 12.21
CA GLU A 146 19.29 1.17 12.84
C GLU A 146 19.24 -0.05 11.89
N GLU A 147 18.18 -0.19 11.10
CA GLU A 147 18.06 -1.24 10.08
C GLU A 147 18.98 -0.98 8.88
N GLN A 148 19.13 0.28 8.47
CA GLN A 148 20.06 0.74 7.44
C GLN A 148 21.49 0.40 7.85
N GLU A 149 21.90 0.73 9.07
CA GLU A 149 23.24 0.38 9.57
C GLU A 149 23.42 -1.13 9.74
N THR A 150 22.39 -1.86 10.17
CA THR A 150 22.43 -3.34 10.23
C THR A 150 22.66 -3.94 8.85
N ARG A 151 21.96 -3.41 7.83
CA ARG A 151 22.07 -3.88 6.45
C ARG A 151 23.42 -3.51 5.83
N LEU A 152 23.88 -2.28 6.03
CA LEU A 152 25.22 -1.83 5.63
C LEU A 152 26.30 -2.68 6.29
N SER A 153 26.17 -2.98 7.58
CA SER A 153 27.10 -3.85 8.31
C SER A 153 27.18 -5.26 7.70
N ALA A 154 26.04 -5.85 7.34
CA ALA A 154 26.00 -7.15 6.68
C ALA A 154 26.67 -7.12 5.29
N LEU A 155 26.48 -6.05 4.52
CA LEU A 155 27.13 -5.86 3.22
C LEU A 155 28.65 -5.67 3.37
N ARG A 156 29.09 -4.86 4.33
CA ARG A 156 30.52 -4.68 4.69
C ARG A 156 31.17 -6.01 5.05
N GLU A 157 30.50 -6.82 5.87
CA GLU A 157 30.98 -8.15 6.28
C GLU A 157 31.03 -9.12 5.10
N TRP A 158 30.00 -9.15 4.27
CA TRP A 158 29.88 -10.08 3.14
C TRP A 158 30.92 -9.84 2.05
N PHE A 159 31.14 -8.58 1.67
CA PHE A 159 32.07 -8.20 0.60
C PHE A 159 33.47 -7.86 1.10
N GLY A 160 33.63 -7.66 2.42
CA GLY A 160 34.91 -7.26 3.03
C GLY A 160 35.37 -5.86 2.63
N LEU A 161 34.45 -4.99 2.22
CA LEU A 161 34.71 -3.63 1.76
C LEU A 161 34.08 -2.61 2.72
N SER A 162 34.67 -1.42 2.78
CA SER A 162 34.10 -0.24 3.44
C SER A 162 33.19 0.55 2.50
N ASP A 163 32.29 1.35 3.07
CA ASP A 163 31.42 2.26 2.30
C ASP A 163 32.21 3.19 1.39
N SER A 164 33.36 3.69 1.86
CA SER A 164 34.27 4.51 1.06
C SER A 164 34.82 3.78 -0.16
N GLU A 165 35.20 2.51 -0.04
CA GLU A 165 35.71 1.74 -1.16
C GLU A 165 34.62 1.48 -2.21
N VAL A 166 33.37 1.25 -1.78
CA VAL A 166 32.23 1.09 -2.68
C VAL A 166 31.90 2.39 -3.41
N ILE A 167 31.96 3.54 -2.72
CA ILE A 167 31.81 4.87 -3.33
C ILE A 167 32.93 5.11 -4.35
N GLU A 168 34.19 4.82 -4.01
CA GLU A 168 35.32 4.95 -4.94
C GLU A 168 35.14 4.06 -6.20
N LEU A 169 34.62 2.85 -6.04
CA LEU A 169 34.28 1.98 -7.17
C LEU A 169 33.17 2.58 -8.04
N GLY A 170 32.17 3.22 -7.43
CA GLY A 170 31.11 3.93 -8.14
C GLY A 170 31.60 5.14 -8.90
N GLU A 171 32.39 6.00 -8.26
CA GLU A 171 33.00 7.17 -8.87
C GLU A 171 33.97 6.80 -10.00
N ALA A 172 34.68 5.68 -9.86
CA ALA A 172 35.55 5.14 -10.90
C ALA A 172 34.80 4.39 -12.02
N ARG A 173 33.47 4.26 -11.94
CA ARG A 173 32.62 3.47 -12.85
C ARG A 173 33.09 2.01 -12.98
N LYS A 174 33.51 1.44 -11.86
CA LYS A 174 34.00 0.06 -11.74
C LYS A 174 33.16 -0.78 -10.79
N LEU A 175 31.95 -0.32 -10.46
CA LEU A 175 30.98 -1.10 -9.71
C LEU A 175 30.74 -2.44 -10.43
N PRO A 176 30.90 -3.57 -9.73
CA PRO A 176 30.44 -4.85 -10.23
C PRO A 176 28.94 -4.82 -10.53
N LEU A 177 28.49 -5.71 -11.42
CA LEU A 177 27.08 -5.80 -11.83
C LEU A 177 26.18 -6.48 -10.79
N ASP A 178 26.76 -6.91 -9.65
CA ASP A 178 25.99 -7.57 -8.60
C ASP A 178 24.99 -6.56 -7.98
N PRO A 179 23.69 -6.91 -7.91
CA PRO A 179 22.64 -6.03 -7.40
C PRO A 179 22.92 -5.47 -6.01
N GLU A 180 23.66 -6.20 -5.19
CA GLU A 180 24.03 -5.84 -3.83
C GLU A 180 24.88 -4.56 -3.76
N TYR A 181 25.68 -4.26 -4.78
CA TYR A 181 26.41 -2.98 -4.85
C TYR A 181 25.49 -1.80 -5.16
N GLY A 182 24.44 -2.03 -5.95
CA GLY A 182 23.39 -1.04 -6.19
C GLY A 182 22.58 -0.78 -4.93
N GLU A 183 22.18 -1.84 -4.22
CA GLU A 183 21.53 -1.75 -2.90
C GLU A 183 22.39 -0.95 -1.92
N TRP A 184 23.70 -1.24 -1.83
CA TRP A 184 24.60 -0.52 -0.94
C TRP A 184 24.66 0.98 -1.21
N LEU A 185 24.66 1.40 -2.48
CA LEU A 185 24.68 2.81 -2.85
C LEU A 185 23.33 3.50 -2.59
N VAL A 186 22.21 2.80 -2.79
CA VAL A 186 20.88 3.27 -2.36
C VAL A 186 20.87 3.52 -0.85
N LEU A 187 21.39 2.57 -0.06
CA LEU A 187 21.51 2.69 1.39
C LEU A 187 22.46 3.80 1.83
N LEU A 188 23.33 4.33 0.97
CA LEU A 188 24.23 5.43 1.28
C LEU A 188 23.74 6.78 0.74
N ASP A 189 22.52 6.84 0.18
CA ASP A 189 21.98 8.02 -0.51
C ASP A 189 22.89 8.47 -1.67
N ARG A 190 23.51 7.50 -2.36
CA ARG A 190 24.43 7.68 -3.49
C ARG A 190 23.95 6.96 -4.75
N GLU A 191 22.64 6.98 -4.97
CA GLU A 191 22.01 6.43 -6.18
C GLU A 191 22.55 7.08 -7.47
N ASP A 192 23.09 8.30 -7.37
CA ASP A 192 23.75 9.03 -8.44
C ASP A 192 24.92 8.26 -9.08
N LEU A 193 25.52 7.33 -8.34
CA LEU A 193 26.64 6.50 -8.80
C LEU A 193 26.20 5.20 -9.49
N ILE A 194 24.91 4.88 -9.50
CA ILE A 194 24.37 3.69 -10.16
C ILE A 194 24.21 3.99 -11.65
N GLU A 195 25.31 3.91 -12.41
CA GLU A 195 25.21 3.99 -13.86
C GLU A 195 24.58 2.70 -14.43
N ARG A 196 23.36 2.83 -14.96
CA ARG A 196 22.78 1.84 -15.87
C ARG A 196 23.61 1.81 -17.15
N SER A 197 24.56 0.89 -17.23
CA SER A 197 25.12 0.50 -18.53
C SER A 197 23.98 -0.02 -19.42
N LYS A 198 23.81 0.62 -20.58
CA LYS A 198 22.98 0.13 -21.68
C LYS A 198 23.59 -1.10 -22.32
#